data_AF-D0N1B7-F1
#
_entry.id   AF-D0N1B7-F1
#
_cell.length_a   1.000
_cell.length_b   1.000
_cell.length_c   1.000
_cell.angle_alpha   90.00
_cell.angle_beta   90.00
_cell.angle_gamma   90.00
#
_symmetry.space_group_name_H-M   'P 1'
#
loop_
_entity.id
_entity.type
_entity.pdbx_description
1 polymer ?
#
loop_
_entity_poly.entity_id
_entity_poly.type
_entity_poly.pdbx_seq_one_letter_code
_entity_poly.pdbx_strand_id
1 'polypeptide(L)'
;MKKKLRAAAQEKARRQRHRPKPVPNFDQLHSKWETALKKRKELARRSQDEEEVNEDPGASSKKSAEFFSSRAAKLAELQEKKEARKQRQKEKEEAIQRHARRAQEKLLARTRASRGAAAGSQRKPTKSETLRVQKLMAEAAKQEKERQREEREADARERRREEAARRVRAQVKRSETVRRDNYAGSFVELKDLDVVAKEKAREQRQQFKEAIARNKEKLLAAAATRPSLMERFSTNAKRETHRRAALEAVVKTVFQKDFSTLKGVLTDDEQELASAMIAADDDDRSETA
;
A
#
# COMPACT_ATOMS: atom_id res chain seq x y z
N MET A 1 -26.18 6.39 -67.36
CA MET A 1 -26.60 7.22 -66.20
C MET A 1 -26.27 6.62 -64.83
N LYS A 2 -26.62 5.36 -64.51
CA LYS A 2 -26.45 4.76 -63.16
C LYS A 2 -24.99 4.70 -62.64
N LYS A 3 -23.99 4.50 -63.51
CA LYS A 3 -22.56 4.47 -63.13
C LYS A 3 -22.02 5.84 -62.69
N LYS A 4 -22.48 6.93 -63.33
CA LYS A 4 -22.09 8.32 -62.98
C LYS A 4 -22.67 8.74 -61.62
N LEU A 5 -23.91 8.31 -61.31
CA LEU A 5 -24.55 8.54 -60.01
C LEU A 5 -23.84 7.79 -58.87
N ARG A 6 -23.39 6.55 -59.10
CA ARG A 6 -22.60 5.80 -58.11
C ARG A 6 -21.22 6.42 -57.86
N ALA A 7 -20.55 6.89 -58.92
CA ALA A 7 -19.26 7.57 -58.79
C ALA A 7 -19.38 8.89 -58.00
N ALA A 8 -20.40 9.70 -58.28
CA ALA A 8 -20.67 10.93 -57.53
C ALA A 8 -21.04 10.66 -56.06
N ALA A 9 -21.76 9.57 -55.77
CA ALA A 9 -22.06 9.16 -54.40
C ALA A 9 -20.81 8.69 -53.64
N GLN A 10 -19.91 7.95 -54.31
CA GLN A 10 -18.64 7.51 -53.74
C GLN A 10 -17.69 8.68 -53.48
N GLU A 11 -17.65 9.66 -54.38
CA GLU A 11 -16.82 10.86 -54.22
C GLU A 11 -17.32 11.74 -53.06
N LYS A 12 -18.64 11.94 -52.93
CA LYS A 12 -19.26 12.61 -51.78
C LYS A 12 -18.97 11.87 -50.47
N ALA A 13 -19.01 10.54 -50.46
CA ALA A 13 -18.67 9.73 -49.29
C ALA A 13 -17.18 9.83 -48.90
N ARG A 14 -16.26 9.90 -49.88
CA ARG A 14 -14.83 10.14 -49.63
C ARG A 14 -14.59 11.54 -49.05
N ARG A 15 -15.27 12.57 -49.58
CA ARG A 15 -15.17 13.94 -49.06
C ARG A 15 -15.71 14.08 -47.63
N GLN A 16 -16.76 13.35 -47.26
CA GLN A 16 -17.26 13.32 -45.88
C GLN A 16 -16.32 12.61 -44.90
N ARG A 17 -15.65 11.52 -45.35
CA ARG A 17 -14.67 10.78 -44.53
C ARG A 17 -13.35 11.53 -44.30
N HIS A 18 -13.01 12.48 -45.18
CA HIS A 18 -11.77 13.28 -45.09
C HIS A 18 -11.94 14.65 -44.44
N ARG A 19 -13.11 14.98 -43.87
CA ARG A 19 -13.23 16.21 -43.10
C ARG A 19 -12.37 16.10 -41.84
N PRO A 20 -11.44 17.05 -41.58
CA PRO A 20 -10.72 17.07 -40.31
C PRO A 20 -11.75 17.17 -39.19
N LYS A 21 -11.52 16.41 -38.10
CA LYS A 21 -12.39 16.47 -36.94
C LYS A 21 -12.46 17.93 -36.47
N PRO A 22 -13.65 18.46 -36.14
CA PRO A 22 -13.76 19.81 -35.62
C PRO A 22 -12.83 19.94 -34.42
N VAL A 23 -12.07 21.04 -34.38
CA VAL A 23 -11.19 21.35 -33.24
C VAL A 23 -12.07 21.36 -31.99
N PRO A 24 -11.72 20.59 -30.94
CA PRO A 24 -12.47 20.60 -29.70
C PRO A 24 -12.60 22.03 -29.19
N ASN A 25 -13.79 22.45 -28.79
CA ASN A 25 -13.98 23.74 -28.16
C ASN A 25 -13.32 23.70 -26.78
N PHE A 26 -12.10 24.26 -26.71
CA PHE A 26 -11.27 24.25 -25.51
C PHE A 26 -11.92 25.00 -24.35
N ASP A 27 -12.69 26.06 -24.61
CA ASP A 27 -13.39 26.85 -23.58
C ASP A 27 -14.51 26.03 -22.93
N GLN A 28 -15.24 25.23 -23.72
CA GLN A 28 -16.23 24.30 -23.18
C GLN A 28 -15.59 23.16 -22.39
N LEU A 29 -14.41 22.69 -22.78
CA LEU A 29 -13.67 21.68 -22.02
C LEU A 29 -13.12 22.25 -20.71
N HIS A 30 -12.63 23.50 -20.73
CA HIS A 30 -12.13 24.20 -19.55
C HIS A 30 -13.25 24.46 -18.54
N SER A 31 -14.41 24.94 -18.98
CA SER A 31 -15.56 25.15 -18.10
C SER A 31 -16.10 23.84 -17.50
N LYS A 32 -16.12 22.74 -18.28
CA LYS A 32 -16.44 21.40 -17.77
C LYS A 32 -15.42 20.90 -16.74
N TRP A 33 -14.15 21.19 -16.95
CA TRP A 33 -13.09 20.82 -16.02
C TRP A 33 -13.20 21.62 -14.71
N GLU A 34 -13.38 22.95 -14.78
CA GLU A 34 -13.56 23.80 -13.61
C GLU A 34 -14.78 23.40 -12.79
N THR A 35 -15.92 23.13 -13.43
CA THR A 35 -17.14 22.69 -12.75
C THR A 35 -16.96 21.33 -12.09
N ALA A 36 -16.25 20.39 -12.72
CA ALA A 36 -15.90 19.11 -12.11
C ALA A 36 -14.95 19.28 -10.91
N LEU A 37 -14.01 20.21 -11.00
CA LEU A 37 -13.04 20.50 -9.93
C LEU A 37 -13.72 21.17 -8.73
N LYS A 38 -14.66 22.09 -8.98
CA LYS A 38 -15.51 22.70 -7.94
C LYS A 38 -16.37 21.65 -7.23
N LYS A 39 -17.07 20.78 -7.98
CA LYS A 39 -17.86 19.67 -7.41
C LYS A 39 -17.00 18.72 -6.56
N ARG A 40 -15.78 18.42 -6.99
CA ARG A 40 -14.86 17.57 -6.22
C ARG A 40 -14.41 18.23 -4.92
N LYS A 41 -14.11 19.54 -4.95
CA LYS A 41 -13.75 20.30 -3.74
C LYS A 41 -14.91 20.39 -2.76
N GLU A 42 -16.13 20.55 -3.26
CA GLU A 42 -17.35 20.62 -2.45
C GLU A 42 -17.67 19.27 -1.79
N LEU A 43 -17.53 18.15 -2.52
CA LEU A 43 -17.64 16.81 -1.94
C LEU A 43 -16.57 16.53 -0.87
N ALA A 44 -15.34 17.01 -1.07
CA ALA A 44 -14.27 16.85 -0.09
C ALA A 44 -14.52 17.67 1.19
N ARG A 45 -15.11 18.86 1.07
CA ARG A 45 -15.54 19.65 2.23
C ARG A 45 -16.69 18.99 2.98
N ARG A 46 -17.68 18.48 2.25
CA ARG A 46 -18.81 17.78 2.85
C ARG A 46 -18.41 16.50 3.59
N SER A 47 -17.36 15.79 3.11
CA SER A 47 -16.79 14.66 3.85
C SER A 47 -16.00 15.09 5.10
N GLN A 48 -15.50 16.32 5.15
CA GLN A 48 -14.74 16.86 6.26
C GLN A 48 -15.68 17.44 7.35
N ASP A 49 -16.77 18.08 6.96
CA ASP A 49 -17.78 18.61 7.90
C ASP A 49 -18.57 17.49 8.61
N GLU A 50 -18.70 16.30 8.01
CA GLU A 50 -19.26 15.12 8.70
C GLU A 50 -18.25 14.39 9.61
N GLU A 51 -16.95 14.70 9.50
CA GLU A 51 -15.90 14.18 10.39
C GLU A 51 -15.75 15.01 11.69
N GLU A 52 -16.03 16.32 11.66
CA GLU A 52 -15.80 17.24 12.79
C GLU A 52 -16.86 17.12 13.92
N VAL A 53 -18.02 16.50 13.65
CA VAL A 53 -19.10 16.31 14.66
C VAL A 53 -18.88 15.08 15.55
N ASN A 54 -17.89 14.21 15.26
CA ASN A 54 -17.66 12.95 15.98
C ASN A 54 -16.18 12.72 16.36
N GLU A 55 -15.58 13.67 17.08
CA GLU A 55 -14.24 13.51 17.66
C GLU A 55 -14.27 13.30 19.18
N ASP A 56 -14.17 12.03 19.59
CA ASP A 56 -13.80 11.58 20.93
C ASP A 56 -12.28 11.22 20.88
N PRO A 57 -11.42 11.72 21.79
CA PRO A 57 -9.96 11.80 21.57
C PRO A 57 -9.21 10.46 21.67
N GLY A 58 -9.92 9.34 21.80
CA GLY A 58 -9.35 7.97 21.82
C GLY A 58 -9.49 7.17 20.50
N ALA A 59 -10.15 7.71 19.48
CA ALA A 59 -10.58 6.94 18.30
C ALA A 59 -9.66 6.98 17.06
N SER A 60 -8.62 7.81 17.05
CA SER A 60 -7.82 8.07 15.83
C SER A 60 -7.00 6.87 15.34
N SER A 61 -6.56 5.99 16.24
CA SER A 61 -5.80 4.78 15.90
C SER A 61 -6.68 3.71 15.22
N LYS A 62 -7.93 3.51 15.69
CA LYS A 62 -8.86 2.49 15.14
C LYS A 62 -9.41 2.88 13.76
N LYS A 63 -9.71 4.16 13.51
CA LYS A 63 -10.24 4.63 12.22
C LYS A 63 -9.25 4.46 11.05
N SER A 64 -7.93 4.59 11.29
CA SER A 64 -6.92 4.37 10.25
C SER A 64 -6.90 2.91 9.78
N ALA A 65 -7.03 1.95 10.70
CA ALA A 65 -7.11 0.53 10.39
C ALA A 65 -8.39 0.15 9.63
N GLU A 66 -9.52 0.80 9.95
CA GLU A 66 -10.81 0.63 9.27
C GLU A 66 -10.81 1.17 7.83
N PHE A 67 -10.08 2.25 7.56
CA PHE A 67 -9.90 2.77 6.21
C PHE A 67 -9.12 1.81 5.30
N PHE A 68 -8.08 1.16 5.84
CA PHE A 68 -7.28 0.19 5.08
C PHE A 68 -7.99 -1.16 4.90
N SER A 69 -8.74 -1.64 5.90
CA SER A 69 -9.52 -2.88 5.79
C SER A 69 -10.70 -2.73 4.80
N SER A 70 -11.41 -1.60 4.83
CA SER A 70 -12.47 -1.27 3.86
C SER A 70 -11.93 -1.17 2.43
N ARG A 71 -10.74 -0.58 2.25
CA ARG A 71 -10.10 -0.51 0.93
C ARG A 71 -9.62 -1.88 0.43
N ALA A 72 -9.12 -2.73 1.31
CA ALA A 72 -8.72 -4.10 0.97
C ALA A 72 -9.93 -4.94 0.55
N ALA A 73 -11.04 -4.87 1.29
CA ALA A 73 -12.29 -5.55 0.94
C ALA A 73 -12.85 -5.06 -0.41
N LYS A 74 -12.81 -3.76 -0.66
CA LYS A 74 -13.24 -3.16 -1.94
C LYS A 74 -12.35 -3.57 -3.12
N LEU A 75 -11.05 -3.74 -2.90
CA LEU A 75 -10.13 -4.26 -3.92
C LEU A 75 -10.39 -5.74 -4.21
N ALA A 76 -10.66 -6.56 -3.19
CA ALA A 76 -11.05 -7.95 -3.37
C ALA A 76 -12.35 -8.07 -4.17
N GLU A 77 -13.37 -7.28 -3.84
CA GLU A 77 -14.65 -7.26 -4.57
C GLU A 77 -14.46 -6.85 -6.05
N LEU A 78 -13.56 -5.90 -6.33
CA LEU A 78 -13.23 -5.50 -7.71
C LEU A 78 -12.45 -6.58 -8.47
N GLN A 79 -11.58 -7.32 -7.80
CA GLN A 79 -10.87 -8.45 -8.37
C GLN A 79 -11.84 -9.59 -8.71
N GLU A 80 -12.73 -9.95 -7.79
CA GLU A 80 -13.79 -10.95 -8.02
C GLU A 80 -14.70 -10.53 -9.19
N LYS A 81 -15.12 -9.27 -9.25
CA LYS A 81 -15.91 -8.75 -10.40
C LYS A 81 -15.15 -8.84 -11.72
N LYS A 82 -13.83 -8.65 -11.71
CA LYS A 82 -12.98 -8.77 -12.91
C LYS A 82 -12.84 -10.23 -13.33
N GLU A 83 -12.67 -11.14 -12.38
CA GLU A 83 -12.59 -12.57 -12.63
C GLU A 83 -13.91 -13.15 -13.14
N ALA A 84 -15.04 -12.75 -12.54
CA ALA A 84 -16.37 -13.12 -13.01
C ALA A 84 -16.64 -12.65 -14.45
N ARG A 85 -16.19 -11.44 -14.83
CA ARG A 85 -16.27 -10.97 -16.22
C ARG A 85 -15.44 -11.82 -17.17
N LYS A 86 -14.23 -12.23 -16.74
CA LYS A 86 -13.34 -13.09 -17.53
C LYS A 86 -13.94 -14.49 -17.71
N GLN A 87 -14.54 -15.06 -16.66
CA GLN A 87 -15.25 -16.34 -16.72
C GLN A 87 -16.45 -16.27 -17.68
N ARG A 88 -17.29 -15.22 -17.59
CA ARG A 88 -18.41 -15.02 -18.54
C ARG A 88 -17.95 -14.90 -19.99
N GLN A 89 -16.78 -14.31 -20.25
CA GLN A 89 -16.21 -14.26 -21.60
C GLN A 89 -15.77 -15.64 -22.07
N LYS A 90 -15.07 -16.40 -21.23
CA LYS A 90 -14.68 -17.79 -21.53
C LYS A 90 -15.89 -18.68 -21.79
N GLU A 91 -16.93 -18.59 -20.96
CA GLU A 91 -18.17 -19.36 -21.15
C GLU A 91 -18.86 -19.05 -22.48
N LYS A 92 -18.86 -17.78 -22.90
CA LYS A 92 -19.37 -17.38 -24.22
C LYS A 92 -18.53 -17.94 -25.36
N GLU A 93 -17.20 -17.88 -25.24
CA GLU A 93 -16.29 -18.46 -26.23
C GLU A 93 -16.45 -19.99 -26.31
N GLU A 94 -16.54 -20.67 -25.18
CA GLU A 94 -16.81 -22.11 -25.11
C GLU A 94 -18.17 -22.47 -25.69
N ALA A 95 -19.22 -21.67 -25.45
CA ALA A 95 -20.53 -21.88 -26.03
C ALA A 95 -20.49 -21.78 -27.57
N ILE A 96 -19.75 -20.80 -28.10
CA ILE A 96 -19.52 -20.66 -29.55
C ILE A 96 -18.76 -21.87 -30.09
N GLN A 97 -17.70 -22.32 -29.41
CA GLN A 97 -16.94 -23.51 -29.81
C GLN A 97 -17.79 -24.78 -29.77
N ARG A 98 -18.60 -24.99 -28.72
CA ARG A 98 -19.52 -26.13 -28.61
C ARG A 98 -20.59 -26.09 -29.70
N HIS A 99 -21.13 -24.91 -30.02
CA HIS A 99 -22.07 -24.76 -31.13
C HIS A 99 -21.40 -25.09 -32.48
N ALA A 100 -20.18 -24.62 -32.70
CA ALA A 100 -19.40 -24.93 -33.90
C ALA A 100 -19.10 -26.44 -34.02
N ARG A 101 -18.69 -27.10 -32.92
CA ARG A 101 -18.48 -28.56 -32.87
C ARG A 101 -19.76 -29.32 -33.14
N ARG A 102 -20.89 -28.96 -32.51
CA ARG A 102 -22.21 -29.57 -32.78
C ARG A 102 -22.65 -29.36 -34.22
N ALA A 103 -22.36 -28.22 -34.84
CA ALA A 103 -22.65 -27.98 -36.25
C ALA A 103 -21.79 -28.86 -37.16
N GLN A 104 -20.49 -29.01 -36.86
CA GLN A 104 -19.60 -29.94 -37.56
C GLN A 104 -20.04 -31.40 -37.40
N GLU A 105 -20.40 -31.82 -36.18
CA GLU A 105 -20.93 -33.16 -35.91
C GLU A 105 -22.24 -33.41 -36.63
N LYS A 106 -23.15 -32.44 -36.70
CA LYS A 106 -24.39 -32.54 -37.50
C LYS A 106 -24.10 -32.68 -38.98
N LEU A 107 -23.12 -31.93 -39.51
CA LEU A 107 -22.67 -32.09 -40.90
C LEU A 107 -22.07 -33.48 -41.14
N LEU A 108 -21.19 -33.94 -40.25
CA LEU A 108 -20.59 -35.26 -40.33
C LEU A 108 -21.65 -36.37 -40.20
N ALA A 109 -22.60 -36.26 -39.29
CA ALA A 109 -23.73 -37.17 -39.15
C ALA A 109 -24.61 -37.18 -40.40
N ARG A 110 -24.88 -36.01 -41.00
CA ARG A 110 -25.60 -35.92 -42.27
C ARG A 110 -24.83 -36.57 -43.41
N THR A 111 -23.51 -36.39 -43.47
CA THR A 111 -22.66 -37.07 -44.46
C THR A 111 -22.55 -38.58 -44.22
N ARG A 112 -22.55 -39.03 -42.96
CA ARG A 112 -22.58 -40.45 -42.60
C ARG A 112 -23.94 -41.08 -42.92
N ALA A 113 -25.03 -40.37 -42.68
CA ALA A 113 -26.38 -40.81 -43.04
C ALA A 113 -26.57 -40.86 -44.56
N SER A 114 -26.08 -39.86 -45.30
CA SER A 114 -26.09 -39.91 -46.77
C SER A 114 -25.16 -41.00 -47.33
N ARG A 115 -24.04 -41.27 -46.65
CA ARG A 115 -23.12 -42.36 -47.00
C ARG A 115 -23.65 -43.73 -46.59
N GLY A 116 -24.46 -43.83 -45.54
CA GLY A 116 -25.15 -45.04 -45.09
C GLY A 116 -26.34 -45.39 -45.98
N ALA A 117 -27.12 -44.40 -46.40
CA ALA A 117 -28.14 -44.55 -47.43
C ALA A 117 -27.55 -44.88 -48.82
N ALA A 118 -26.27 -44.50 -49.05
CA ALA A 118 -25.52 -44.86 -50.25
C ALA A 118 -24.59 -46.08 -50.06
N ALA A 119 -24.54 -46.70 -48.87
CA ALA A 119 -23.58 -47.77 -48.55
C ALA A 119 -23.91 -49.09 -49.25
N GLY A 120 -25.11 -49.22 -49.84
CA GLY A 120 -25.46 -50.32 -50.74
C GLY A 120 -24.96 -50.13 -52.19
N SER A 121 -24.31 -49.02 -52.50
CA SER A 121 -23.84 -48.72 -53.86
C SER A 121 -22.40 -48.23 -53.84
N GLN A 122 -21.46 -49.18 -53.97
CA GLN A 122 -20.12 -48.87 -54.48
C GLN A 122 -20.23 -48.44 -55.96
N ARG A 123 -20.85 -47.30 -56.21
CA ARG A 123 -20.80 -46.64 -57.51
C ARG A 123 -19.43 -46.05 -57.67
N LYS A 124 -18.68 -46.55 -58.66
CA LYS A 124 -17.45 -45.91 -59.13
C LYS A 124 -17.79 -44.44 -59.42
N PRO A 125 -17.01 -43.48 -58.90
CA PRO A 125 -17.29 -42.07 -59.08
C PRO A 125 -17.40 -41.77 -60.57
N THR A 126 -18.51 -41.13 -60.94
CA THR A 126 -18.78 -40.80 -62.34
C THR A 126 -17.77 -39.75 -62.81
N LYS A 127 -17.46 -39.71 -64.12
CA LYS A 127 -16.50 -38.72 -64.67
C LYS A 127 -16.86 -37.28 -64.26
N SER A 128 -18.16 -36.95 -64.17
CA SER A 128 -18.63 -35.63 -63.73
C SER A 128 -18.37 -35.35 -62.25
N GLU A 129 -18.36 -36.37 -61.38
CA GLU A 129 -17.98 -36.24 -59.97
C GLU A 129 -16.47 -36.04 -59.83
N THR A 130 -15.66 -36.77 -60.60
CA THR A 130 -14.20 -36.57 -60.60
C THR A 130 -13.82 -35.15 -61.05
N LEU A 131 -14.51 -34.59 -62.04
CA LEU A 131 -14.31 -33.20 -62.48
C LEU A 131 -14.78 -32.19 -61.43
N ARG A 132 -15.88 -32.46 -60.71
CA ARG A 132 -16.32 -31.61 -59.60
C ARG A 132 -15.33 -31.63 -58.43
N VAL A 133 -14.79 -32.80 -58.09
CA VAL A 133 -13.75 -32.92 -57.05
C VAL A 133 -12.47 -32.22 -57.49
N GLN A 134 -12.03 -32.36 -58.74
CA GLN A 134 -10.88 -31.60 -59.26
C GLN A 134 -11.12 -30.09 -59.23
N LYS A 135 -12.33 -29.64 -59.58
CA LYS A 135 -12.69 -28.22 -59.50
C LYS A 135 -12.65 -27.70 -58.05
N LEU A 136 -13.19 -28.46 -57.10
CA LEU A 136 -13.14 -28.12 -55.68
C LEU A 136 -11.71 -28.10 -55.13
N MET A 137 -10.86 -29.07 -55.52
CA MET A 137 -9.44 -29.10 -55.16
C MET A 137 -8.69 -27.89 -55.75
N ALA A 138 -8.98 -27.53 -57.00
CA ALA A 138 -8.40 -26.37 -57.65
C ALA A 138 -8.86 -25.04 -57.03
N GLU A 139 -10.13 -24.94 -56.62
CA GLU A 139 -10.66 -23.80 -55.89
C GLU A 139 -10.06 -23.69 -54.49
N ALA A 140 -9.92 -24.81 -53.77
CA ALA A 140 -9.25 -24.86 -52.47
C ALA A 140 -7.78 -24.43 -52.56
N ALA A 141 -7.04 -24.92 -53.56
CA ALA A 141 -5.66 -24.53 -53.80
C ALA A 141 -5.52 -23.04 -54.18
N LYS A 142 -6.51 -22.45 -54.86
CA LYS A 142 -6.55 -21.01 -55.14
C LYS A 142 -6.79 -20.20 -53.85
N GLN A 143 -7.76 -20.61 -53.04
CA GLN A 143 -8.04 -19.96 -51.75
C GLN A 143 -6.85 -20.04 -50.80
N GLU A 144 -6.14 -21.17 -50.77
CA GLU A 144 -4.94 -21.32 -49.94
C GLU A 144 -3.82 -20.38 -50.40
N LYS A 145 -3.60 -20.24 -51.71
CA LYS A 145 -2.64 -19.27 -52.26
C LYS A 145 -3.03 -17.82 -51.96
N GLU A 146 -4.32 -17.49 -51.98
CA GLU A 146 -4.83 -16.17 -51.61
C GLU A 146 -4.59 -15.89 -50.12
N ARG A 147 -4.89 -16.85 -49.24
CA ARG A 147 -4.61 -16.74 -47.80
C ARG A 147 -3.13 -16.54 -47.51
N GLN A 148 -2.24 -17.32 -48.14
CA GLN A 148 -0.80 -17.14 -47.98
C GLN A 148 -0.31 -15.77 -48.45
N ARG A 149 -0.95 -15.17 -49.48
CA ARG A 149 -0.63 -13.80 -49.92
C ARG A 149 -1.12 -12.76 -48.91
N GLU A 150 -2.34 -12.94 -48.40
CA GLU A 150 -2.91 -12.06 -47.37
C GLU A 150 -2.11 -12.11 -46.05
N GLU A 151 -1.65 -13.29 -45.63
CA GLU A 151 -0.79 -13.47 -44.46
C GLU A 151 0.55 -12.73 -44.65
N ARG A 152 1.22 -12.91 -45.80
CA ARG A 152 2.46 -12.18 -46.11
C ARG A 152 2.26 -10.66 -46.14
N GLU A 153 1.13 -10.19 -46.66
CA GLU A 153 0.80 -8.76 -46.66
C GLU A 153 0.45 -8.25 -45.26
N ALA A 154 -0.19 -9.07 -44.41
CA ALA A 154 -0.45 -8.75 -43.01
C ALA A 154 0.85 -8.65 -42.22
N ASP A 155 1.77 -9.60 -42.38
CA ASP A 155 3.10 -9.59 -41.76
C ASP A 155 3.91 -8.37 -42.19
N ALA A 156 3.88 -8.02 -43.48
CA ALA A 156 4.54 -6.82 -43.99
C ALA A 156 3.95 -5.53 -43.37
N ARG A 157 2.62 -5.48 -43.17
CA ARG A 157 1.95 -4.37 -42.49
C ARG A 157 2.30 -4.31 -41.01
N GLU A 158 2.41 -5.45 -40.34
CA GLU A 158 2.82 -5.52 -38.94
C GLU A 158 4.26 -5.04 -38.75
N ARG A 159 5.21 -5.50 -39.58
CA ARG A 159 6.60 -5.02 -39.55
C ARG A 159 6.70 -3.52 -39.74
N ARG A 160 5.94 -2.95 -40.69
CA ARG A 160 5.88 -1.48 -40.90
C ARG A 160 5.35 -0.76 -39.66
N ARG A 161 4.35 -1.32 -38.96
CA ARG A 161 3.83 -0.75 -37.71
C ARG A 161 4.85 -0.85 -36.58
N GLU A 162 5.56 -1.97 -36.48
CA GLU A 162 6.60 -2.16 -35.48
C GLU A 162 7.78 -1.20 -35.69
N GLU A 163 8.25 -1.04 -36.93
CA GLU A 163 9.27 -0.05 -37.28
C GLU A 163 8.81 1.38 -36.99
N ALA A 164 7.56 1.73 -37.31
CA ALA A 164 6.99 3.03 -36.96
C ALA A 164 6.96 3.23 -35.43
N ALA A 165 6.56 2.21 -34.67
CA ALA A 165 6.58 2.26 -33.21
C ALA A 165 8.01 2.40 -32.66
N ARG A 166 8.99 1.71 -33.24
CA ARG A 166 10.41 1.85 -32.89
C ARG A 166 10.92 3.25 -33.16
N ARG A 167 10.57 3.86 -34.30
CA ARG A 167 10.92 5.26 -34.63
C ARG A 167 10.31 6.25 -33.65
N VAL A 168 9.02 6.09 -33.31
CA VAL A 168 8.36 6.94 -32.30
C VAL A 168 9.02 6.80 -30.94
N ARG A 169 9.30 5.56 -30.48
CA ARG A 169 10.02 5.34 -29.21
C ARG A 169 11.40 5.99 -29.22
N ALA A 170 12.15 5.87 -30.32
CA ALA A 170 13.45 6.50 -30.46
C ALA A 170 13.35 8.03 -30.43
N GLN A 171 12.35 8.62 -31.11
CA GLN A 171 12.12 10.06 -31.10
C GLN A 171 11.74 10.57 -29.71
N VAL A 172 10.88 9.85 -28.97
CA VAL A 172 10.53 10.19 -27.59
C VAL A 172 11.75 10.11 -26.69
N LYS A 173 12.56 9.07 -26.78
CA LYS A 173 13.82 8.99 -26.01
C LYS A 173 14.78 10.13 -26.33
N ARG A 174 14.90 10.51 -27.60
CA ARG A 174 15.72 11.66 -28.02
C ARG A 174 15.17 12.99 -27.49
N SER A 175 13.86 13.20 -27.52
CA SER A 175 13.27 14.43 -26.98
C SER A 175 13.31 14.49 -25.46
N GLU A 176 13.23 13.34 -24.78
CA GLU A 176 13.41 13.24 -23.34
C GLU A 176 14.85 13.49 -22.92
N THR A 177 15.83 12.96 -23.63
CA THR A 177 17.26 13.26 -23.39
C THR A 177 17.54 14.74 -23.58
N VAL A 178 17.11 15.34 -24.69
CA VAL A 178 17.24 16.80 -24.90
C VAL A 178 16.54 17.61 -23.81
N ARG A 179 15.34 17.20 -23.37
CA ARG A 179 14.65 17.87 -22.25
C ARG A 179 15.44 17.73 -20.94
N ARG A 180 16.04 16.57 -20.70
CA ARG A 180 16.86 16.32 -19.50
C ARG A 180 18.13 17.16 -19.52
N ASP A 181 18.83 17.17 -20.65
CA ASP A 181 20.09 17.91 -20.82
C ASP A 181 19.88 19.44 -20.71
N ASN A 182 18.72 19.94 -21.16
CA ASN A 182 18.36 21.36 -21.07
C ASN A 182 17.76 21.79 -19.72
N TYR A 183 17.47 20.85 -18.83
CA TYR A 183 16.90 21.17 -17.52
C TYR A 183 18.00 21.20 -16.47
N ALA A 184 18.15 22.35 -15.80
CA ALA A 184 19.20 22.56 -14.81
C ALA A 184 18.94 21.88 -13.44
N GLY A 185 17.81 21.19 -13.27
CA GLY A 185 17.46 20.52 -12.01
C GLY A 185 17.72 19.01 -12.04
N SER A 186 17.71 18.39 -10.85
CA SER A 186 17.83 16.93 -10.71
C SER A 186 16.50 16.24 -11.01
N PHE A 187 16.52 15.26 -11.91
CA PHE A 187 15.38 14.39 -12.14
C PHE A 187 15.42 13.25 -11.13
N VAL A 188 14.37 13.15 -10.32
CA VAL A 188 14.20 11.99 -9.45
C VAL A 188 13.56 10.87 -10.29
N GLU A 189 14.32 9.84 -10.62
CA GLU A 189 13.75 8.68 -11.28
C GLU A 189 12.90 7.88 -10.29
N LEU A 190 11.75 7.35 -10.75
CA LEU A 190 10.85 6.55 -9.91
C LEU A 190 11.54 5.34 -9.26
N LYS A 191 12.57 4.80 -9.91
CA LYS A 191 13.38 3.70 -9.37
C LYS A 191 14.25 4.15 -8.20
N ASP A 192 14.75 5.39 -8.27
CA ASP A 192 15.59 5.95 -7.22
C ASP A 192 14.76 6.25 -5.98
N LEU A 193 13.48 6.64 -6.13
CA LEU A 193 12.56 6.79 -5.00
C LEU A 193 12.38 5.49 -4.21
N ASP A 194 12.26 4.35 -4.89
CA ASP A 194 12.14 3.05 -4.22
C ASP A 194 13.42 2.65 -3.48
N VAL A 195 14.59 2.98 -4.04
CA VAL A 195 15.89 2.75 -3.40
C VAL A 195 16.04 3.64 -2.17
N VAL A 196 15.78 4.94 -2.32
CA VAL A 196 15.84 5.94 -1.23
C VAL A 196 14.85 5.58 -0.13
N ALA A 197 13.64 5.12 -0.46
CA ALA A 197 12.66 4.70 0.54
C ALA A 197 13.14 3.47 1.32
N LYS A 198 13.77 2.50 0.65
CA LYS A 198 14.34 1.31 1.31
C LYS A 198 15.54 1.66 2.18
N GLU A 199 16.40 2.57 1.74
CA GLU A 199 17.54 3.07 2.52
C GLU A 199 17.06 3.79 3.78
N LYS A 200 16.10 4.71 3.65
CA LYS A 200 15.51 5.41 4.79
C LYS A 200 14.83 4.45 5.79
N ALA A 201 14.18 3.40 5.29
CA ALA A 201 13.60 2.36 6.14
C ALA A 201 14.69 1.53 6.87
N ARG A 202 15.85 1.32 6.27
CA ARG A 202 17.00 0.65 6.91
C ARG A 202 17.62 1.54 7.99
N GLU A 203 17.82 2.83 7.69
CA GLU A 203 18.32 3.82 8.65
C GLU A 203 17.42 3.93 9.88
N GLN A 204 16.09 4.04 9.68
CA GLN A 204 15.13 4.06 10.78
C GLN A 204 15.23 2.81 11.65
N ARG A 205 15.35 1.62 11.04
CA ARG A 205 15.53 0.36 11.79
C ARG A 205 16.82 0.36 12.60
N GLN A 206 17.92 0.90 12.06
CA GLN A 206 19.18 1.04 12.79
C GLN A 206 19.04 2.01 13.95
N GLN A 207 18.44 3.18 13.72
CA GLN A 207 18.15 4.18 14.77
C GLN A 207 17.30 3.59 15.90
N PHE A 208 16.26 2.81 15.59
CA PHE A 208 15.47 2.13 16.61
C PHE A 208 16.28 1.11 17.41
N LYS A 209 17.14 0.32 16.74
CA LYS A 209 18.03 -0.63 17.44
C LYS A 209 19.01 0.08 18.36
N GLU A 210 19.62 1.17 17.90
CA GLU A 210 20.53 1.99 18.70
C GLU A 210 19.80 2.64 19.88
N ALA A 211 18.59 3.15 19.68
CA ALA A 211 17.78 3.73 20.75
C ALA A 211 17.43 2.68 21.82
N ILE A 212 17.09 1.45 21.40
CA ILE A 212 16.88 0.33 22.32
C ILE A 212 18.16 -0.01 23.07
N ALA A 213 19.32 -0.05 22.41
CA ALA A 213 20.61 -0.32 23.06
C ALA A 213 20.95 0.76 24.09
N ARG A 214 20.86 2.04 23.73
CA ARG A 214 21.07 3.17 24.67
C ARG A 214 20.10 3.13 25.84
N ASN A 215 18.85 2.75 25.63
CA ASN A 215 17.88 2.62 26.71
C ASN A 215 18.24 1.47 27.66
N LYS A 216 18.66 0.31 27.12
CA LYS A 216 19.16 -0.81 27.92
C LYS A 216 20.37 -0.40 28.75
N GLU A 217 21.34 0.29 28.16
CA GLU A 217 22.50 0.81 28.88
C GLU A 217 22.08 1.77 29.99
N LYS A 218 21.14 2.68 29.72
CA LYS A 218 20.60 3.61 30.73
C LYS A 218 19.91 2.86 31.88
N LEU A 219 19.14 1.81 31.58
CA LEU A 219 18.48 0.99 32.59
C LEU A 219 19.49 0.19 33.42
N LEU A 220 20.53 -0.37 32.79
CA LEU A 220 21.60 -1.08 33.48
C LEU A 220 22.41 -0.13 34.37
N ALA A 221 22.74 1.06 33.89
CA ALA A 221 23.41 2.10 34.67
C ALA A 221 22.53 2.54 35.85
N ALA A 222 21.24 2.81 35.62
CA ALA A 222 20.29 3.14 36.68
C ALA A 222 20.16 2.02 37.71
N ALA A 223 20.14 0.74 37.26
CA ALA A 223 20.12 -0.42 38.14
C ALA A 223 21.41 -0.56 38.96
N ALA A 224 22.57 -0.27 38.37
CA ALA A 224 23.85 -0.27 39.08
C ALA A 224 23.96 0.87 40.10
N THR A 225 23.38 2.04 39.83
CA THR A 225 23.36 3.17 40.76
C THR A 225 22.31 3.05 41.87
N ARG A 226 21.40 2.06 41.80
CA ARG A 226 20.40 1.85 42.85
C ARG A 226 21.13 1.38 44.11
N PRO A 227 20.96 2.07 45.25
CA PRO A 227 21.63 1.67 46.47
C PRO A 227 21.17 0.28 46.88
N SER A 228 22.15 -0.55 47.25
CA SER A 228 21.92 -1.93 47.64
C SER A 228 21.07 -1.99 48.93
N LEU A 229 20.46 -3.13 49.20
CA LEU A 229 19.67 -3.31 50.42
C LEU A 229 20.53 -3.03 51.67
N MET A 230 21.78 -3.51 51.67
CA MET A 230 22.74 -3.29 52.75
C MET A 230 23.10 -1.80 52.90
N GLU A 231 23.33 -1.09 51.79
CA GLU A 231 23.57 0.35 51.81
C GLU A 231 22.35 1.10 52.37
N ARG A 232 21.15 0.74 51.95
CA ARG A 232 19.90 1.32 52.49
C ARG A 232 19.78 1.08 53.98
N PHE A 233 20.01 -0.14 54.46
CA PHE A 233 20.00 -0.44 55.89
C PHE A 233 21.05 0.38 56.66
N SER A 234 22.28 0.47 56.16
CA SER A 234 23.33 1.26 56.82
C SER A 234 22.99 2.75 56.88
N THR A 235 22.40 3.32 55.81
CA THR A 235 21.97 4.72 55.79
C THR A 235 20.76 4.96 56.71
N ASN A 236 19.81 4.02 56.79
CA ASN A 236 18.69 4.10 57.73
C ASN A 236 19.17 4.00 59.17
N ALA A 237 20.07 3.07 59.48
CA ALA A 237 20.67 2.95 60.81
C ALA A 237 21.38 4.25 61.21
N LYS A 238 22.21 4.83 60.33
CA LYS A 238 22.84 6.14 60.57
C LYS A 238 21.82 7.26 60.76
N ARG A 239 20.74 7.28 59.98
CA ARG A 239 19.65 8.27 60.17
C ARG A 239 18.94 8.08 61.50
N GLU A 240 18.72 6.85 61.93
CA GLU A 240 18.13 6.55 63.24
C GLU A 240 19.06 6.95 64.38
N THR A 241 20.37 6.71 64.28
CA THR A 241 21.33 7.18 65.29
C THR A 241 21.37 8.70 65.36
N HIS A 242 21.40 9.41 64.22
CA HIS A 242 21.32 10.87 64.20
C HIS A 242 19.99 11.39 64.77
N ARG A 243 18.86 10.72 64.52
CA ARG A 243 17.57 11.07 65.12
C ARG A 243 17.59 10.86 66.63
N ARG A 244 18.12 9.74 67.12
CA ARG A 244 18.27 9.48 68.56
C ARG A 244 19.17 10.54 69.21
N ALA A 245 20.32 10.83 68.63
CA ALA A 245 21.23 11.86 69.14
C ALA A 245 20.60 13.27 69.13
N ALA A 246 19.82 13.61 68.09
CA ALA A 246 19.11 14.89 68.05
C ALA A 246 17.99 14.97 69.11
N LEU A 247 17.24 13.88 69.30
CA LEU A 247 16.22 13.81 70.36
C LEU A 247 16.87 13.86 71.75
N GLU A 248 17.96 13.14 71.96
CA GLU A 248 18.74 13.18 73.19
C GLU A 248 19.27 14.60 73.46
N ALA A 249 19.78 15.30 72.44
CA ALA A 249 20.20 16.69 72.58
C ALA A 249 19.02 17.62 72.94
N VAL A 250 17.84 17.43 72.32
CA VAL A 250 16.63 18.21 72.66
C VAL A 250 16.20 17.93 74.11
N VAL A 251 16.12 16.65 74.51
CA VAL A 251 15.84 16.22 75.87
C VAL A 251 16.85 16.87 76.83
N LYS A 252 18.15 16.68 76.62
CA LYS A 252 19.21 17.31 77.42
C LYS A 252 19.04 18.82 77.53
N THR A 253 18.74 19.53 76.44
CA THR A 253 18.55 20.99 76.49
C THR A 253 17.29 21.44 77.24
N VAL A 254 16.20 20.68 77.18
CA VAL A 254 14.96 20.97 77.93
C VAL A 254 15.17 20.64 79.41
N PHE A 255 15.71 19.46 79.69
CA PHE A 255 15.95 19.02 81.06
C PHE A 255 17.05 19.83 81.75
N GLN A 256 18.14 20.25 81.09
CA GLN A 256 19.16 21.10 81.72
C GLN A 256 18.67 22.54 82.02
N LYS A 257 17.79 23.10 81.18
CA LYS A 257 17.29 24.48 81.37
C LYS A 257 16.16 24.55 82.39
N ASP A 258 15.30 23.53 82.42
CA ASP A 258 14.06 23.55 83.21
C ASP A 258 14.04 22.51 84.35
N PHE A 259 15.17 21.85 84.66
CA PHE A 259 15.24 20.75 85.65
C PHE A 259 14.62 21.09 87.00
N SER A 260 14.86 22.31 87.49
CA SER A 260 14.35 22.79 88.77
C SER A 260 12.84 23.00 88.78
N THR A 261 12.24 23.27 87.62
CA THR A 261 10.79 23.46 87.46
C THR A 261 10.03 22.14 87.22
N LEU A 262 10.74 21.12 86.74
CA LEU A 262 10.20 19.77 86.47
C LEU A 262 10.24 18.84 87.70
N LYS A 263 10.90 19.26 88.79
CA LYS A 263 11.00 18.52 90.06
C LYS A 263 9.62 18.35 90.69
N GLY A 264 9.06 17.13 90.62
CA GLY A 264 7.73 16.77 91.13
C GLY A 264 6.65 16.55 90.07
N VAL A 265 6.95 16.78 88.78
CA VAL A 265 6.05 16.44 87.64
C VAL A 265 6.45 15.11 87.01
N LEU A 266 7.74 14.77 87.04
CA LEU A 266 8.28 13.51 86.56
C LEU A 266 8.06 12.39 87.58
N THR A 267 7.86 11.17 87.10
CA THR A 267 7.90 9.98 87.96
C THR A 267 9.33 9.72 88.44
N ASP A 268 9.50 9.05 89.59
CA ASP A 268 10.82 8.83 90.20
C ASP A 268 11.81 8.14 89.22
N ASP A 269 11.33 7.19 88.41
CA ASP A 269 12.11 6.49 87.38
C ASP A 269 12.57 7.42 86.24
N GLU A 270 11.72 8.34 85.80
CA GLU A 270 12.05 9.32 84.76
C GLU A 270 13.00 10.40 85.27
N GLN A 271 12.88 10.75 86.55
CA GLN A 271 13.75 11.71 87.22
C GLN A 271 15.16 11.13 87.44
N GLU A 272 15.27 9.84 87.79
CA GLU A 272 16.55 9.13 87.88
C GLU A 272 17.22 9.02 86.51
N LEU A 273 16.46 8.70 85.45
CA LEU A 273 16.98 8.64 84.09
C LEU A 273 17.49 10.00 83.57
N ALA A 274 16.73 11.07 83.81
CA ALA A 274 17.13 12.43 83.43
C ALA A 274 18.36 12.90 84.24
N SER A 275 18.43 12.57 85.54
CA SER A 275 19.59 12.90 86.38
C SER A 275 20.85 12.16 85.93
N ALA A 276 20.74 10.87 85.60
CA ALA A 276 21.85 10.06 85.10
C ALA A 276 22.36 10.56 83.74
N MET A 277 21.47 11.02 82.85
CA MET A 277 21.84 11.61 81.56
C MET A 277 22.52 12.97 81.66
N ILE A 278 22.23 13.76 82.71
CA ILE A 278 22.89 15.05 82.96
C ILE A 278 24.26 14.82 83.62
N ALA A 279 24.33 13.93 84.62
CA ALA A 279 25.57 13.63 85.35
C ALA A 279 26.66 13.03 84.44
N ALA A 280 26.29 12.17 83.49
CA ALA A 280 27.24 11.60 82.53
C ALA A 280 27.90 12.65 81.61
N ASP A 281 27.30 13.83 81.40
CA ASP A 281 27.85 14.92 80.57
C ASP A 281 28.80 15.83 81.36
N ASP A 282 28.65 15.92 82.69
CA ASP A 282 29.59 16.67 83.55
C ASP A 282 30.93 15.92 83.72
N ASP A 283 30.90 14.59 83.73
CA ASP A 283 32.12 13.76 83.72
C ASP A 283 32.88 13.90 82.38
N ASP A 284 32.21 13.82 81.23
CA ASP A 284 32.84 13.97 79.89
C ASP A 284 33.43 15.38 79.64
N ARG A 285 32.86 16.43 80.25
CA ARG A 285 33.41 17.80 80.20
C ARG A 285 34.61 18.00 81.13
N SER A 286 34.70 17.21 82.20
CA SER A 286 35.82 17.27 83.16
C SER A 286 37.08 16.52 82.68
N GLU A 287 36.95 15.56 81.77
CA GLU A 287 38.08 14.84 81.14
C GLU A 287 38.68 15.55 79.92
N THR A 288 38.00 16.58 79.38
CA THR A 288 38.42 17.29 78.16
C THR A 288 38.92 18.73 78.40
N ALA A 289 39.11 19.13 79.66
CA ALA A 289 39.70 20.41 80.09
C ALA A 289 41.10 20.21 80.70
#